data_AF-A0A9W4X7R3-F1
#
_entry.id   AF-A0A9W4X7R3-F1
#
_cell.length_a   1.000
_cell.length_b   1.000
_cell.length_c   1.000
_cell.angle_alpha   90.00
_cell.angle_beta   90.00
_cell.angle_gamma   90.00
#
_symmetry.space_group_name_H-M   'P 1'
#
loop_
_entity.id
_entity.type
_entity.pdbx_description
1 polymer ?
#
loop_
_entity_poly.entity_id
_entity_poly.type
_entity_poly.pdbx_seq_one_letter_code
_entity_poly.pdbx_strand_id
1 'polypeptide(L)'
;MVEQMREVAKYCIIDALSCQRLIVKCNVINIYRELVTIAFLPLFDAYYFVRGLENKHPITGLDFASLYPSLIMTYNLSPDKIILSQKHTEQSGKKLHKISFKFKDQNILIWSIQHNNLPKEKALYANVLEYLFAKQNEIKKCFASLKEKKENMELVIASIVYMNPFYSTARDSRSPFFLRELAGSVTSAGQKNIKLIADFIKSREISMGEIEKLRDEINDFLRKDNGSPYLKMAYEKVLFL
;
A
#
# COMPACT_ATOMS: atom_id res chain seq x y z
N MET A 1 -57.49 -8.00 2.59
CA MET A 1 -56.55 -7.83 1.46
C MET A 1 -55.96 -6.42 1.37
N VAL A 2 -56.78 -5.36 1.25
CA VAL A 2 -56.29 -3.97 1.08
C VAL A 2 -55.41 -3.49 2.26
N GLU A 3 -55.77 -3.87 3.49
CA GLU A 3 -55.05 -3.45 4.70
C GLU A 3 -53.67 -4.12 4.84
N GLN A 4 -53.57 -5.39 4.44
CA GLN A 4 -52.29 -6.12 4.35
C GLN A 4 -51.39 -5.57 3.25
N MET A 5 -51.94 -5.21 2.08
CA MET A 5 -51.16 -4.55 1.02
C MET A 5 -50.63 -3.18 1.47
N ARG A 6 -51.37 -2.46 2.32
CA ARG A 6 -50.93 -1.18 2.89
C ARG A 6 -49.78 -1.34 3.89
N GLU A 7 -49.78 -2.40 4.68
CA GLU A 7 -48.64 -2.76 5.55
C GLU A 7 -47.39 -3.11 4.75
N VAL A 8 -47.53 -3.93 3.70
CA VAL A 8 -46.41 -4.27 2.80
C VAL A 8 -45.85 -3.02 2.13
N ALA A 9 -46.70 -2.12 1.65
CA ALA A 9 -46.27 -0.86 1.07
C ALA A 9 -45.50 0.02 2.08
N LYS A 10 -45.96 0.11 3.34
CA LYS A 10 -45.25 0.84 4.40
C LYS A 10 -43.89 0.20 4.70
N TYR A 11 -43.82 -1.12 4.79
CA TYR A 11 -42.56 -1.83 4.99
C TYR A 11 -41.56 -1.53 3.86
N CYS A 12 -41.97 -1.64 2.59
CA CYS A 12 -41.11 -1.32 1.44
C CYS A 12 -40.62 0.14 1.46
N ILE A 13 -41.48 1.09 1.84
CA ILE A 13 -41.10 2.50 1.97
C ILE A 13 -40.04 2.69 3.06
N ILE A 14 -40.24 2.05 4.22
CA ILE A 14 -39.29 2.12 5.34
C ILE A 14 -37.96 1.49 4.96
N ASP A 15 -37.98 0.34 4.29
CA ASP A 15 -36.77 -0.38 3.87
C ASP A 15 -35.95 0.44 2.85
N ALA A 16 -36.62 1.01 1.84
CA ALA A 16 -35.98 1.89 0.87
C ALA A 16 -35.38 3.16 1.51
N LEU A 17 -36.12 3.82 2.42
CA LEU A 17 -35.64 5.01 3.15
C LEU A 17 -34.50 4.70 4.12
N SER A 18 -34.52 3.52 4.72
CA SER A 18 -33.49 3.10 5.68
C SER A 18 -32.13 2.99 5.02
N CYS A 19 -32.06 2.43 3.80
CA CYS A 19 -30.84 2.42 2.98
C CYS A 19 -30.30 3.83 2.72
N GLN A 20 -31.18 4.76 2.33
CA GLN A 20 -30.79 6.14 2.01
C GLN A 20 -30.30 6.91 3.25
N ARG A 21 -31.01 6.76 4.39
CA ARG A 21 -30.61 7.35 5.67
C ARG A 21 -29.27 6.79 6.14
N LEU A 22 -29.02 5.49 5.94
CA LEU A 22 -27.74 4.87 6.28
C LEU A 22 -26.61 5.46 5.44
N ILE A 23 -26.78 5.58 4.12
CA ILE A 23 -25.76 6.17 3.22
C ILE A 23 -25.39 7.60 3.64
N VAL A 24 -26.39 8.42 3.98
CA VAL A 24 -26.18 9.80 4.45
C VAL A 24 -25.49 9.82 5.81
N LYS A 25 -25.96 9.02 6.78
CA LYS A 25 -25.37 8.95 8.12
C LYS A 25 -23.92 8.44 8.10
N CYS A 26 -23.59 7.55 7.18
CA CYS A 26 -22.23 7.05 6.97
C CYS A 26 -21.35 8.00 6.14
N ASN A 27 -21.92 9.08 5.57
CA ASN A 27 -21.23 10.02 4.68
C ASN A 27 -20.52 9.34 3.48
N VAL A 28 -21.01 8.18 3.05
CA VAL A 28 -20.30 7.27 2.14
C VAL A 28 -20.00 7.92 0.78
N ILE A 29 -20.96 8.70 0.26
CA ILE A 29 -20.83 9.36 -1.05
C ILE A 29 -19.72 10.42 -1.04
N ASN A 30 -19.67 11.27 -0.01
CA ASN A 30 -18.64 12.31 0.07
C ASN A 30 -17.25 11.71 0.22
N ILE A 31 -17.14 10.58 0.93
CA ILE A 31 -15.88 9.86 1.13
C ILE A 31 -15.38 9.28 -0.19
N TYR A 32 -16.26 8.58 -0.94
CA TYR A 32 -15.89 8.10 -2.27
C TYR A 32 -15.57 9.24 -3.23
N ARG A 33 -16.23 10.39 -3.12
CA ARG A 33 -15.94 11.57 -3.95
C ARG A 33 -14.55 12.12 -3.67
N GLU A 34 -14.15 12.24 -2.41
CA GLU A 34 -12.79 12.65 -2.04
C GLU A 34 -11.74 11.64 -2.51
N LEU A 35 -11.99 10.34 -2.29
CA LEU A 35 -11.12 9.26 -2.77
C LEU A 35 -10.89 9.29 -4.27
N VAL A 36 -11.97 9.42 -5.05
CA VAL A 36 -11.96 9.52 -6.51
C VAL A 36 -11.20 10.76 -6.98
N THR A 37 -11.38 11.89 -6.30
CA THR A 37 -10.67 13.14 -6.62
C THR A 37 -9.17 12.99 -6.41
N ILE A 38 -8.75 12.27 -5.36
CA ILE A 38 -7.33 12.06 -5.03
C ILE A 38 -6.69 11.01 -5.95
N ALA A 39 -7.41 9.92 -6.23
CA ALA A 39 -6.90 8.81 -7.04
C ALA A 39 -7.05 9.04 -8.55
N PHE A 40 -7.78 10.09 -8.96
CA PHE A 40 -8.15 10.33 -10.35
C PHE A 40 -8.86 9.13 -11.02
N LEU A 41 -9.74 8.46 -10.26
CA LEU A 41 -10.49 7.28 -10.71
C LEU A 41 -11.98 7.58 -10.89
N PRO A 42 -12.71 6.89 -11.78
CA PRO A 42 -14.17 6.95 -11.79
C PRO A 42 -14.76 6.49 -10.45
N LEU A 43 -15.87 7.11 -10.05
CA LEU A 43 -16.61 6.74 -8.83
C LEU A 43 -17.05 5.28 -8.80
N PHE A 44 -17.36 4.74 -9.99
CA PHE A 44 -17.74 3.34 -10.16
C PHE A 44 -16.61 2.37 -9.77
N ASP A 45 -15.38 2.63 -10.20
CA ASP A 45 -14.24 1.76 -9.92
C ASP A 45 -13.91 1.76 -8.43
N ALA A 46 -13.96 2.94 -7.80
CA ALA A 46 -13.76 3.07 -6.36
C ALA A 46 -14.75 2.19 -5.56
N TYR A 47 -16.01 2.09 -6.00
CA TYR A 47 -17.03 1.27 -5.36
C TYR A 47 -16.85 -0.24 -5.61
N TYR A 48 -16.45 -0.64 -6.83
CA TYR A 48 -16.28 -2.05 -7.19
C TYR A 48 -15.11 -2.71 -6.44
N PHE A 49 -13.98 -2.01 -6.32
CA PHE A 49 -12.82 -2.51 -5.57
C PHE A 49 -13.11 -2.78 -4.09
N VAL A 50 -14.07 -2.07 -3.49
CA VAL A 50 -14.48 -2.26 -2.08
C VAL A 50 -15.17 -3.61 -1.86
N ARG A 51 -15.94 -4.09 -2.84
CA ARG A 51 -16.74 -5.31 -2.71
C ARG A 51 -15.92 -6.61 -2.82
N GLY A 52 -14.68 -6.55 -3.30
CA GLY A 52 -13.83 -7.72 -3.53
C GLY A 52 -13.03 -8.22 -2.32
N LEU A 53 -13.17 -7.58 -1.15
CA LEU A 53 -12.32 -7.82 0.02
C LEU A 53 -13.07 -8.55 1.14
N GLU A 54 -13.53 -9.77 0.87
CA GLU A 54 -13.97 -10.73 1.90
C GLU A 54 -12.85 -11.71 2.23
N ASN A 55 -11.79 -11.26 2.92
CA ASN A 55 -10.76 -12.18 3.43
C ASN A 55 -10.83 -12.26 4.96
N LYS A 56 -11.30 -13.41 5.44
CA LYS A 56 -11.53 -13.75 6.86
C LYS A 56 -10.37 -14.58 7.43
N HIS A 57 -9.21 -13.98 7.74
CA HIS A 57 -8.22 -14.69 8.58
C HIS A 57 -7.45 -13.70 9.48
N PRO A 58 -7.53 -13.86 10.81
CA PRO A 58 -6.74 -13.06 11.74
C PRO A 58 -5.31 -13.60 11.84
N ILE A 59 -4.32 -12.72 11.70
CA ILE A 59 -2.93 -12.99 12.07
C ILE A 59 -2.44 -11.79 12.87
N THR A 60 -2.29 -11.93 14.18
CA THR A 60 -1.60 -10.93 15.01
C THR A 60 -0.10 -11.08 14.80
N GLY A 61 0.57 -10.03 14.30
CA GLY A 61 2.00 -10.09 13.97
C GLY A 61 2.61 -8.74 13.61
N LEU A 62 3.94 -8.73 13.53
CA LEU A 62 4.69 -7.59 12.99
C LEU A 62 4.66 -7.69 11.46
N ASP A 63 4.08 -6.70 10.78
CA ASP A 63 4.01 -6.66 9.31
C ASP A 63 4.59 -5.35 8.75
N PHE A 64 4.95 -5.34 7.48
CA PHE A 64 5.39 -4.13 6.79
C PHE A 64 4.23 -3.18 6.58
N ALA A 65 4.44 -1.90 6.94
CA ALA A 65 3.48 -0.85 6.64
C ALA A 65 3.48 -0.57 5.13
N SER A 66 2.58 -1.24 4.39
CA SER A 66 2.51 -1.13 2.93
C SER A 66 3.83 -1.50 2.24
N LEU A 67 4.16 -2.79 2.24
CA LEU A 67 5.43 -3.33 1.75
C LEU A 67 5.82 -2.78 0.37
N TYR A 68 4.97 -2.96 -0.64
CA TYR A 68 5.35 -2.68 -2.02
C TYR A 68 5.57 -1.19 -2.35
N PRO A 69 4.71 -0.23 -1.93
CA PRO A 69 4.98 1.20 -2.12
C PRO A 69 6.22 1.62 -1.36
N SER A 70 6.40 1.09 -0.14
CA SER A 70 7.59 1.37 0.64
C SER A 70 8.86 0.89 -0.06
N LEU A 71 8.85 -0.28 -0.72
CA LEU A 71 9.97 -0.74 -1.53
C LEU A 71 10.20 0.15 -2.76
N ILE A 72 9.13 0.54 -3.46
CA ILE A 72 9.21 1.46 -4.61
C ILE A 72 9.87 2.77 -4.20
N MET A 73 9.44 3.35 -3.08
CA MET A 73 9.99 4.58 -2.53
C MET A 73 11.43 4.39 -2.06
N THR A 74 11.69 3.40 -1.21
CA THR A 74 13.01 3.15 -0.60
C THR A 74 14.10 2.86 -1.64
N TYR A 75 13.80 2.04 -2.66
CA TYR A 75 14.76 1.70 -3.70
C TYR A 75 14.67 2.63 -4.91
N ASN A 76 13.89 3.71 -4.85
CA ASN A 76 13.69 4.67 -5.94
C ASN A 76 13.26 4.01 -7.27
N LEU A 77 12.41 3.00 -7.20
CA LEU A 77 12.09 2.15 -8.36
C LEU A 77 11.06 2.84 -9.25
N SER A 78 11.51 3.32 -10.40
CA SER A 78 10.68 4.04 -11.35
C SER A 78 11.32 4.00 -12.72
N PRO A 79 10.54 4.06 -13.82
CA PRO A 79 11.09 4.04 -15.17
C PRO A 79 12.18 5.11 -15.42
N ASP A 80 12.09 6.27 -14.77
CA ASP A 80 13.03 7.39 -14.91
C ASP A 80 14.34 7.25 -14.12
N LYS A 81 14.42 6.29 -13.18
CA LYS A 81 15.61 6.08 -12.32
C LYS A 81 16.22 4.69 -12.41
N ILE A 82 15.55 3.76 -13.10
CA ILE A 82 16.05 2.41 -13.36
C ILE A 82 17.08 2.46 -14.50
N ILE A 83 18.24 1.86 -14.26
CA ILE A 83 19.33 1.72 -15.23
C ILE A 83 19.49 0.23 -15.54
N LEU A 84 19.43 -0.10 -16.84
CA LEU A 84 19.55 -1.48 -17.32
C LEU A 84 20.96 -1.85 -17.82
N SER A 85 21.81 -0.85 -18.09
CA SER A 85 23.16 -1.05 -18.63
C SER A 85 24.25 -0.63 -17.64
N GLN A 86 25.22 -1.52 -17.41
CA GLN A 86 26.37 -1.27 -16.54
C GLN A 86 27.24 -0.08 -16.97
N LYS A 87 27.32 0.24 -18.28
CA LYS A 87 28.12 1.37 -18.77
C LYS A 87 27.70 2.74 -18.19
N HIS A 88 26.43 2.92 -17.86
CA HIS A 88 25.91 4.17 -17.28
C HIS A 88 26.12 4.28 -15.77
N THR A 89 26.43 3.17 -15.07
CA THR A 89 26.56 3.19 -13.61
C THR A 89 27.87 3.84 -13.16
N GLU A 90 28.95 3.58 -13.89
CA GLU A 90 30.32 4.04 -13.55
C GLU A 90 30.53 5.54 -13.78
N GLN A 91 29.77 6.15 -14.70
CA GLN A 91 29.90 7.57 -15.04
C GLN A 91 29.16 8.50 -14.07
N SER A 92 28.24 7.98 -13.26
CA SER A 92 27.34 8.83 -12.46
C SER A 92 27.95 9.32 -11.15
N GLY A 93 28.94 8.60 -10.58
CA GLY A 93 29.46 8.85 -9.23
C GLY A 93 28.41 8.76 -8.11
N LYS A 94 27.19 8.32 -8.42
CA LYS A 94 26.07 8.24 -7.47
C LYS A 94 26.01 6.86 -6.84
N LYS A 95 25.48 6.79 -5.61
CA LYS A 95 25.24 5.53 -4.92
C LYS A 95 24.04 4.82 -5.56
N LEU A 96 24.20 3.53 -5.86
CA LEU A 96 23.21 2.74 -6.61
C LEU A 96 22.75 1.54 -5.78
N HIS A 97 21.47 1.20 -5.89
CA HIS A 97 20.97 -0.09 -5.44
C HIS A 97 21.09 -1.10 -6.57
N LYS A 98 21.80 -2.20 -6.30
CA LYS A 98 21.91 -3.33 -7.22
C LYS A 98 20.85 -4.36 -6.87
N ILE A 99 19.97 -4.69 -7.83
CA ILE A 99 18.92 -5.67 -7.66
C ILE A 99 19.05 -6.71 -8.78
N SER A 100 19.05 -7.99 -8.41
CA SER A 100 19.16 -9.10 -9.34
C SER A 100 18.08 -10.13 -9.06
N PHE A 101 17.37 -10.56 -10.10
CA PHE A 101 16.36 -11.61 -9.99
C PHE A 101 16.31 -12.48 -11.25
N LYS A 102 15.77 -13.69 -11.09
CA LYS A 102 15.60 -14.65 -12.19
C LYS A 102 14.18 -14.51 -12.76
N PHE A 103 14.05 -14.36 -14.07
CA PHE A 103 12.77 -14.29 -14.78
C PHE A 103 12.84 -15.10 -16.06
N LYS A 104 11.95 -16.09 -16.23
CA LYS A 104 11.95 -17.02 -17.39
C LYS A 104 13.35 -17.58 -17.68
N ASP A 105 14.02 -18.07 -16.64
CA ASP A 105 15.40 -18.57 -16.67
C ASP A 105 16.53 -17.60 -17.02
N GLN A 106 16.22 -16.33 -17.23
CA GLN A 106 17.21 -15.27 -17.43
C GLN A 106 17.48 -14.54 -16.12
N ASN A 107 18.76 -14.30 -15.82
CA ASN A 107 19.15 -13.42 -14.72
C ASN A 107 19.08 -11.97 -15.19
N ILE A 108 18.13 -11.22 -14.65
CA ILE A 108 17.98 -9.79 -14.91
C ILE A 108 18.71 -9.04 -13.79
N LEU A 109 19.61 -8.14 -14.20
CA LEU A 109 20.35 -7.27 -13.30
C LEU A 109 19.96 -5.82 -13.56
N ILE A 110 19.59 -5.12 -12.50
CA ILE A 110 19.09 -3.76 -12.54
C ILE A 110 19.81 -2.92 -11.50
N TRP A 111 20.01 -1.65 -11.82
CA TRP A 111 20.47 -0.64 -10.89
C TRP A 111 19.44 0.46 -10.74
N SER A 112 19.27 1.00 -9.53
CA SER A 112 18.48 2.21 -9.30
C SER A 112 19.29 3.24 -8.53
N ILE A 113 19.08 4.52 -8.82
CA ILE A 113 19.78 5.63 -8.17
C ILE A 113 19.22 5.83 -6.76
N GLN A 114 20.07 5.78 -5.74
CA GLN A 114 19.66 6.03 -4.36
C GLN A 114 19.38 7.53 -4.16
N HIS A 115 18.21 7.86 -3.60
CA HIS A 115 17.77 9.26 -3.44
C HIS A 115 18.18 9.90 -2.10
N ASN A 116 18.62 9.14 -1.09
CA ASN A 116 19.04 9.64 0.24
C ASN A 116 18.07 10.66 0.87
N ASN A 117 16.76 10.49 0.67
CA ASN A 117 15.71 11.44 1.02
C ASN A 117 15.82 12.87 0.45
N LEU A 118 16.69 13.12 -0.54
CA LEU A 118 16.79 14.42 -1.20
C LEU A 118 15.67 14.58 -2.24
N PRO A 119 14.83 15.64 -2.17
CA PRO A 119 13.71 15.82 -3.10
C PRO A 119 14.10 15.82 -4.58
N LYS A 120 15.28 16.35 -4.92
CA LYS A 120 15.78 16.43 -6.30
C LYS A 120 16.16 15.06 -6.90
N GLU A 121 16.46 14.08 -6.05
CA GLU A 121 16.92 12.75 -6.48
C GLU A 121 15.79 11.71 -6.47
N LYS A 122 14.64 12.04 -5.87
CA LYS A 122 13.45 11.18 -5.85
C LYS A 122 12.89 11.00 -7.26
N ALA A 123 12.54 9.75 -7.57
CA ALA A 123 11.86 9.39 -8.80
C ALA A 123 10.44 9.93 -8.85
N LEU A 124 9.85 9.95 -10.05
CA LEU A 124 8.44 10.30 -10.25
C LEU A 124 7.52 9.46 -9.34
N TYR A 125 7.69 8.14 -9.34
CA TYR A 125 6.85 7.25 -8.53
C TYR A 125 7.00 7.50 -7.03
N ALA A 126 8.22 7.80 -6.56
CA ALA A 126 8.46 8.13 -5.16
C ALA A 126 7.73 9.41 -4.74
N ASN A 127 7.74 10.45 -5.59
CA ASN A 127 7.04 11.71 -5.33
C ASN A 127 5.52 11.54 -5.30
N VAL A 128 4.97 10.79 -6.26
CA VAL A 128 3.53 10.51 -6.33
C VAL A 128 3.08 9.71 -5.10
N LEU A 129 3.81 8.65 -4.74
CA LEU A 129 3.49 7.83 -3.56
C LEU A 129 3.60 8.62 -2.25
N GLU A 130 4.58 9.52 -2.14
CA GLU A 130 4.70 10.38 -0.95
C GLU A 130 3.52 11.35 -0.81
N TYR A 131 3.07 11.96 -1.91
CA TYR A 131 1.86 12.78 -1.94
C TYR A 131 0.61 11.98 -1.53
N LEU A 132 0.44 10.79 -2.10
CA LEU A 132 -0.67 9.88 -1.80
C LEU A 132 -0.64 9.44 -0.32
N PHE A 133 0.54 9.21 0.25
CA PHE A 133 0.68 8.86 1.67
C PHE A 133 0.29 10.01 2.59
N ALA A 134 0.74 11.23 2.28
CA ALA A 134 0.38 12.42 3.04
C ALA A 134 -1.15 12.59 3.06
N LYS A 135 -1.79 12.43 1.89
CA LYS A 135 -3.25 12.50 1.76
C LYS A 135 -3.95 11.40 2.53
N GLN A 136 -3.48 10.16 2.47
CA GLN A 136 -4.03 9.08 3.29
C GLN A 136 -3.97 9.42 4.78
N ASN A 137 -2.86 9.99 5.27
CA ASN A 137 -2.73 10.34 6.68
C ASN A 137 -3.67 11.48 7.10
N GLU A 138 -3.92 12.46 6.22
CA GLU A 138 -4.96 13.48 6.43
C GLU A 138 -6.35 12.83 6.56
N ILE A 139 -6.67 11.91 5.65
CA ILE A 139 -7.95 11.20 5.65
C ILE A 139 -8.10 10.34 6.91
N LYS A 140 -7.06 9.58 7.30
CA LYS A 140 -7.05 8.77 8.54
C LYS A 140 -7.29 9.62 9.79
N LYS A 141 -6.78 10.86 9.83
CA LYS A 141 -7.06 11.80 10.92
C LYS A 141 -8.53 12.20 10.97
N CYS A 142 -9.17 12.47 9.83
CA CYS A 142 -10.60 12.74 9.78
C CYS A 142 -11.43 11.55 10.29
N PHE A 143 -11.01 10.32 9.98
CA PHE A 143 -11.68 9.09 10.41
C PHE A 143 -11.43 8.67 11.86
N ALA A 144 -10.44 9.25 12.55
CA ALA A 144 -10.20 8.97 13.97
C ALA A 144 -11.42 9.33 14.85
N SER A 145 -12.29 10.23 14.38
CA SER A 145 -13.54 10.61 15.05
C SER A 145 -14.70 9.61 14.88
N LEU A 146 -14.60 8.67 13.94
CA LEU A 146 -15.67 7.75 13.53
C LEU A 146 -15.38 6.31 13.98
N LYS A 147 -15.55 6.02 15.29
CA LYS A 147 -15.13 4.77 15.96
C LYS A 147 -15.50 3.43 15.27
N GLU A 148 -16.67 3.30 14.66
CA GLU A 148 -17.23 1.97 14.28
C GLU A 148 -17.24 1.69 12.76
N LYS A 149 -16.96 2.69 11.91
CA LYS A 149 -16.93 2.56 10.43
C LYS A 149 -15.56 2.84 9.81
N LYS A 150 -14.58 3.08 10.69
CA LYS A 150 -13.19 3.40 10.38
C LYS A 150 -12.50 2.28 9.61
N GLU A 151 -12.71 1.02 10.00
CA GLU A 151 -11.99 -0.14 9.44
C GLU A 151 -12.32 -0.40 7.96
N ASN A 152 -13.61 -0.38 7.59
CA ASN A 152 -14.03 -0.58 6.19
C ASN A 152 -13.55 0.54 5.26
N MET A 153 -13.43 1.78 5.76
CA MET A 153 -12.94 2.90 4.95
C MET A 153 -11.41 2.99 4.92
N GLU A 154 -10.73 2.64 6.02
CA GLU A 154 -9.26 2.54 6.06
C GLU A 154 -8.73 1.48 5.08
N LEU A 155 -9.42 0.34 4.97
CA LEU A 155 -9.12 -0.71 4.00
C LEU A 155 -9.28 -0.22 2.55
N VAL A 156 -10.31 0.60 2.29
CA VAL A 156 -10.63 1.16 0.97
C VAL A 156 -9.62 2.24 0.57
N ILE A 157 -9.22 3.11 1.50
CA ILE A 157 -8.18 4.12 1.25
C ILE A 157 -6.82 3.42 1.05
N ALA A 158 -6.47 2.42 1.84
CA ALA A 158 -5.24 1.66 1.67
C ALA A 158 -5.19 0.91 0.32
N SER A 159 -6.33 0.40 -0.15
CA SER A 159 -6.38 -0.33 -1.43
C SER A 159 -6.37 0.61 -2.64
N ILE A 160 -7.19 1.68 -2.63
CA ILE A 160 -7.31 2.63 -3.74
C ILE A 160 -6.05 3.48 -3.90
N VAL A 161 -5.53 3.99 -2.78
CA VAL A 161 -4.44 4.98 -2.78
C VAL A 161 -3.08 4.28 -2.79
N TYR A 162 -3.01 3.07 -2.25
CA TYR A 162 -1.73 2.52 -1.82
C TYR A 162 -1.27 1.27 -2.56
N MET A 163 -2.12 0.33 -2.97
CA MET A 163 -1.64 -0.83 -3.74
C MET A 163 -2.70 -1.46 -4.65
N ASN A 164 -2.60 -1.14 -5.93
CA ASN A 164 -2.43 -2.13 -6.98
C ASN A 164 -2.18 -1.49 -8.36
N PRO A 165 -2.61 -0.27 -8.74
CA PRO A 165 -2.44 0.18 -10.11
C PRO A 165 -0.97 0.22 -10.54
N PHE A 166 -0.09 0.99 -9.90
CA PHE A 166 1.30 1.14 -10.38
C PHE A 166 2.05 -0.18 -10.52
N TYR A 167 2.04 -1.04 -9.49
CA TYR A 167 2.70 -2.33 -9.53
C TYR A 167 1.96 -3.35 -10.41
N SER A 168 0.63 -3.48 -10.29
CA SER A 168 -0.14 -4.46 -11.07
C SER A 168 -0.16 -4.12 -12.55
N THR A 169 -0.25 -2.84 -12.90
CA THR A 169 -0.13 -2.31 -14.26
C THR A 169 1.28 -2.51 -14.81
N ALA A 170 2.33 -2.33 -13.99
CA ALA A 170 3.70 -2.65 -14.40
C ALA A 170 3.94 -4.17 -14.55
N ARG A 171 3.12 -5.00 -13.90
CA ARG A 171 3.19 -6.47 -13.97
C ARG A 171 2.32 -7.05 -15.09
N ASP A 172 1.24 -6.41 -15.48
CA ASP A 172 0.34 -6.90 -16.53
C ASP A 172 0.96 -6.64 -17.91
N SER A 173 1.32 -7.71 -18.61
CA SER A 173 1.91 -7.64 -19.96
C SER A 173 0.97 -7.03 -21.01
N ARG A 174 -0.31 -6.88 -20.71
CA ARG A 174 -1.30 -6.22 -21.59
C ARG A 174 -1.35 -4.71 -21.39
N SER A 175 -0.72 -4.20 -20.33
CA SER A 175 -0.70 -2.77 -20.04
C SER A 175 0.32 -2.03 -20.91
N PRO A 176 0.00 -0.82 -21.40
CA PRO A 176 0.97 0.07 -22.04
C PRO A 176 2.15 0.47 -21.13
N PHE A 177 1.98 0.35 -19.80
CA PHE A 177 3.00 0.68 -18.80
C PHE A 177 3.67 -0.57 -18.21
N PHE A 178 3.59 -1.71 -18.90
CA PHE A 178 4.26 -2.93 -18.48
C PHE A 178 5.77 -2.72 -18.35
N LEU A 179 6.32 -3.01 -17.16
CA LEU A 179 7.73 -2.90 -16.86
C LEU A 179 8.15 -4.04 -15.94
N ARG A 180 8.54 -5.17 -16.54
CA ARG A 180 8.95 -6.37 -15.81
C ARG A 180 10.14 -6.12 -14.87
N GLU A 181 11.02 -5.20 -15.25
CA GLU A 181 12.21 -4.82 -14.50
C GLU A 181 11.81 -4.19 -13.16
N LEU A 182 10.80 -3.32 -13.18
CA LEU A 182 10.22 -2.75 -11.96
C LEU A 182 9.51 -3.83 -11.13
N ALA A 183 8.61 -4.60 -11.74
CA ALA A 183 7.83 -5.61 -11.02
C ALA A 183 8.71 -6.68 -10.36
N GLY A 184 9.73 -7.16 -11.09
CA GLY A 184 10.70 -8.11 -10.58
C GLY A 184 11.64 -7.52 -9.53
N SER A 185 12.05 -6.25 -9.68
CA SER A 185 12.87 -5.55 -8.68
C SER A 185 12.13 -5.41 -7.35
N VAL A 186 10.87 -4.98 -7.42
CA VAL A 186 9.99 -4.84 -6.25
C VAL A 186 9.80 -6.19 -5.55
N THR A 187 9.52 -7.25 -6.31
CA THR A 187 9.31 -8.60 -5.77
C THR A 187 10.57 -9.15 -5.10
N SER A 188 11.71 -9.05 -5.77
CA SER A 188 12.99 -9.54 -5.26
C SER A 188 13.46 -8.76 -4.03
N ALA A 189 13.33 -7.44 -4.05
CA ALA A 189 13.62 -6.60 -2.89
C ALA A 189 12.71 -6.95 -1.70
N GLY A 190 11.42 -7.22 -1.94
CA GLY A 190 10.49 -7.68 -0.91
C GLY A 190 10.91 -9.00 -0.29
N GLN A 191 11.19 -10.02 -1.11
CA GLN A 191 11.67 -11.32 -0.62
C GLN A 191 12.97 -11.21 0.17
N LYS A 192 13.92 -10.39 -0.32
CA LYS A 192 15.19 -10.16 0.36
C LYS A 192 14.97 -9.53 1.75
N ASN A 193 14.13 -8.51 1.85
CA ASN A 193 13.85 -7.82 3.12
C ASN A 193 13.07 -8.70 4.11
N ILE A 194 12.09 -9.48 3.63
CA ILE A 194 11.37 -10.44 4.48
C ILE A 194 12.34 -11.48 5.05
N LYS A 195 13.23 -12.03 4.21
CA LYS A 195 14.24 -13.00 4.65
C LYS A 195 15.21 -12.39 5.66
N LEU A 196 15.70 -11.18 5.39
CA LEU A 196 16.60 -10.44 6.28
C LEU A 196 15.99 -10.27 7.69
N ILE A 197 14.71 -9.89 7.76
CA ILE A 197 14.00 -9.73 9.03
C ILE A 197 13.75 -11.09 9.68
N ALA A 198 13.37 -12.12 8.93
CA ALA A 198 13.19 -13.46 9.46
C ALA A 198 14.48 -13.99 10.10
N ASP A 199 15.62 -13.78 9.47
CA ASP A 199 16.94 -14.17 9.99
C ASP A 199 17.32 -13.33 11.22
N PHE A 200 17.03 -12.03 11.22
CA PHE A 200 17.21 -11.14 12.39
C PHE A 200 16.38 -11.61 13.59
N ILE A 201 15.11 -11.97 13.36
CA ILE A 201 14.18 -12.41 14.41
C ILE A 201 14.56 -13.79 14.95
N LYS A 202 14.95 -14.75 14.09
CA LYS A 202 15.36 -16.10 14.51
C LYS A 202 16.56 -16.10 15.45
N SER A 203 17.39 -15.07 15.40
CA SER A 203 18.54 -14.91 16.29
C SER A 203 18.15 -14.53 17.73
N ARG A 204 16.85 -14.32 18.02
CA ARG A 204 16.32 -13.87 19.31
C ARG A 204 15.14 -14.74 19.77
N GLU A 205 15.08 -15.05 21.06
CA GLU A 205 13.84 -15.53 21.71
C GLU A 205 12.98 -14.30 22.04
N ILE A 206 11.71 -14.28 21.63
CA ILE A 206 10.87 -13.06 21.70
C ILE A 206 9.57 -13.34 22.43
N SER A 207 9.31 -12.56 23.50
CA SER A 207 8.03 -12.51 24.19
C SER A 207 7.13 -11.37 23.68
N MET A 208 5.82 -11.44 23.93
CA MET A 208 4.84 -10.46 23.45
C MET A 208 5.12 -9.00 23.89
N GLY A 209 5.75 -8.79 25.05
CA GLY A 209 6.10 -7.45 25.56
C GLY A 209 7.32 -6.81 24.87
N GLU A 210 8.06 -7.58 24.08
CA GLU A 210 9.29 -7.14 23.41
C GLU A 210 9.06 -6.77 21.94
N ILE A 211 7.86 -7.03 21.39
CA ILE A 211 7.54 -6.83 19.97
C ILE A 211 7.62 -5.33 19.58
N GLU A 212 7.21 -4.41 20.45
CA GLU A 212 7.30 -2.97 20.16
C GLU A 212 8.76 -2.48 20.13
N LYS A 213 9.59 -2.93 21.07
CA LYS A 213 11.04 -2.64 21.07
C LYS A 213 11.71 -3.24 19.85
N LEU A 214 11.37 -4.49 19.53
CA LEU A 214 11.85 -5.19 18.35
C LEU A 214 11.48 -4.46 17.06
N ARG A 215 10.24 -3.96 16.94
CA ARG A 215 9.79 -3.14 15.81
C ARG A 215 10.70 -1.93 15.64
N ASP A 216 10.95 -1.20 16.72
CA ASP A 216 11.72 0.04 16.66
C ASP A 216 13.19 -0.25 16.33
N GLU A 217 13.76 -1.33 16.87
CA GLU A 217 15.09 -1.82 16.50
C GLU A 217 15.19 -2.24 15.02
N ILE A 218 14.21 -2.99 14.51
CA ILE A 218 14.14 -3.38 13.10
C ILE A 218 14.02 -2.13 12.22
N ASN A 219 13.21 -1.15 12.60
CA ASN A 219 13.05 0.10 11.86
C ASN A 219 14.33 0.93 11.83
N ASP A 220 15.07 0.98 12.94
CA ASP A 220 16.38 1.63 12.99
C ASP A 220 17.42 0.91 12.12
N PHE A 221 17.40 -0.43 12.15
CA PHE A 221 18.25 -1.25 11.29
C PHE A 221 17.94 -1.03 9.80
N LEU A 222 16.67 -1.09 9.40
CA LEU A 222 16.23 -0.85 8.03
C LEU A 222 16.57 0.57 7.56
N ARG A 223 16.45 1.58 8.44
CA ARG A 223 16.83 2.97 8.12
C ARG A 223 18.32 3.10 7.85
N LYS A 224 19.17 2.44 8.65
CA LYS A 224 20.63 2.44 8.48
C LYS A 224 21.06 1.72 7.20
N ASP A 225 20.44 0.57 6.90
CA ASP A 225 20.76 -0.23 5.71
C ASP A 225 20.33 0.49 4.42
N ASN A 226 19.11 0.99 4.37
CA ASN A 226 18.52 1.53 3.15
C ASN A 226 18.71 3.04 2.98
N GLY A 227 19.06 3.78 4.03
CA GLY A 227 19.20 5.24 4.00
C GLY A 227 17.88 6.01 3.84
N SER A 228 16.73 5.34 3.99
CA SER A 228 15.40 5.95 3.97
C SER A 228 14.48 5.33 5.03
N PRO A 229 13.47 6.07 5.52
CA PRO A 229 12.53 5.59 6.54
C PRO A 229 11.24 4.98 5.95
N TYR A 230 11.12 4.86 4.62
CA TYR A 230 9.86 4.43 3.98
C TYR A 230 9.57 2.95 4.23
N LEU A 231 10.59 2.09 4.16
CA LEU A 231 10.48 0.68 4.53
C LEU A 231 10.54 0.52 6.05
N LYS A 232 9.39 0.24 6.65
CA LYS A 232 9.24 0.07 8.09
C LYS A 232 8.20 -0.98 8.45
N MET A 233 8.39 -1.60 9.59
CA MET A 233 7.44 -2.47 10.25
C MET A 233 6.43 -1.64 11.04
N ALA A 234 5.16 -2.02 10.96
CA ALA A 234 4.09 -1.56 11.83
C ALA A 234 3.52 -2.74 12.61
N TYR A 235 3.01 -2.44 13.80
CA TYR A 235 2.24 -3.40 14.57
C TYR A 235 0.79 -3.32 14.09
N GLU A 236 0.27 -4.39 13.50
CA GLU A 236 -1.13 -4.46 13.13
C GLU A 236 -1.88 -5.20 14.24
N LYS A 237 -2.46 -4.41 15.15
CA LYS A 237 -3.36 -4.92 16.19
C LYS A 237 -4.72 -5.13 15.52
N VAL A 238 -4.91 -6.27 14.87
CA VAL A 238 -6.22 -6.67 14.36
C VAL A 238 -7.07 -7.04 15.57
N LEU A 239 -7.68 -6.02 16.19
CA LEU A 239 -8.78 -6.19 17.12
C LEU A 239 -10.01 -6.45 16.25
N PHE A 240 -10.54 -7.66 16.29
CA PHE A 240 -11.96 -7.84 16.02
C PHE A 240 -12.61 -8.42 17.26
N LEU A 241 -13.58 -7.67 17.78
CA LEU A 241 -14.80 -8.20 18.38
C LEU A 241 -15.96 -7.67 17.52
#